data_AF-A0A1H1HQC9-F1
#
_entry.id   AF-A0A1H1HQC9-F1
#
_cell.length_a   1.000
_cell.length_b   1.000
_cell.length_c   1.000
_cell.angle_alpha   90.00
_cell.angle_beta   90.00
_cell.angle_gamma   90.00
#
_symmetry.space_group_name_H-M   'P 1'
#
loop_
_entity.id
_entity.type
_entity.pdbx_description
1 polymer ?
#
loop_
_entity_poly.entity_id
_entity_poly.type
_entity_poly.pdbx_seq_one_letter_code
_entity_poly.pdbx_strand_id
1 'polypeptide(L)'
;MNRSPAGRCWVLAALLILVGCSATVDGSAEADPSAIRLDTGGYPTAPRAVPERTNINDSRVQSSYDLSAYLVAPAEIDKNFTWVAPASTPVLPSLAGIGTFFGIPFAAPLSQNESFVGGAVSARQTTKIERESPDTARMFTALIRYRTAENAGAAARAVRTGFGADQPSRIPAHPDAFPGAAITPRGLTRVWWMPVGDQLLMVGFGNVGESSADVLAATWFDRQIAALRTLTTTAEQMLRPPPDRDGIMSLTLPNVVRTSDGTQPSLGYLTPRAWLHAAADDWLETKVRLEQAGVDLIGAAGSVVQRTRSGAAARNLFDDYSRDAGASGAATTREPAARGVPGVVCESYLTRANGDPRKAYSCAFVAGRYYVSTDAVSTLVQAHQQATASYLMVKDAK
;
A
#
# COMPACT_ATOMS: atom_id res chain seq x y z
N MET A 1 -13.01 -56.03 66.03
CA MET A 1 -13.92 -57.19 65.87
C MET A 1 -14.23 -57.36 64.39
N ASN A 2 -13.99 -58.59 63.90
CA ASN A 2 -14.53 -59.24 62.70
C ASN A 2 -14.24 -58.62 61.32
N ARG A 3 -13.25 -59.15 60.57
CA ARG A 3 -13.21 -60.40 59.76
C ARG A 3 -13.82 -60.22 58.36
N SER A 4 -12.96 -60.47 57.37
CA SER A 4 -13.14 -60.50 55.91
C SER A 4 -14.27 -61.45 55.44
N PRO A 5 -14.63 -61.42 54.13
CA PRO A 5 -13.91 -62.31 53.21
C PRO A 5 -13.64 -61.76 51.79
N ALA A 6 -12.67 -62.42 51.17
CA ALA A 6 -12.15 -62.23 49.84
C ALA A 6 -13.13 -62.67 48.73
N GLY A 7 -13.18 -61.90 47.65
CA GLY A 7 -13.81 -62.28 46.38
C GLY A 7 -12.78 -62.25 45.25
N ARG A 8 -12.47 -63.43 44.71
CA ARG A 8 -11.55 -63.66 43.57
C ARG A 8 -12.26 -63.29 42.26
N CYS A 9 -11.70 -62.35 41.49
CA CYS A 9 -12.11 -62.10 40.10
C CYS A 9 -11.08 -62.71 39.14
N TRP A 10 -11.55 -63.61 38.28
CA TRP A 10 -10.78 -64.27 37.23
C TRP A 10 -10.53 -63.31 36.06
N VAL A 11 -9.28 -63.24 35.61
CA VAL A 11 -8.84 -62.53 34.40
C VAL A 11 -8.99 -63.49 33.22
N LEU A 12 -9.89 -63.19 32.28
CA LEU A 12 -9.98 -63.83 30.97
C LEU A 12 -9.13 -63.03 29.97
N ALA A 13 -7.96 -63.54 29.62
CA ALA A 13 -7.11 -63.00 28.57
C ALA A 13 -7.56 -63.58 27.22
N ALA A 14 -8.18 -62.75 26.38
CA ALA A 14 -8.48 -63.09 24.99
C ALA A 14 -7.28 -62.77 24.10
N LEU A 15 -6.58 -63.81 23.63
CA LEU A 15 -5.56 -63.70 22.57
C LEU A 15 -6.27 -63.59 21.21
N LEU A 16 -6.32 -62.39 20.65
CA LEU A 16 -6.69 -62.14 19.26
C LEU A 16 -5.44 -62.28 18.38
N ILE A 17 -5.37 -63.37 17.61
CA ILE A 17 -4.37 -63.56 16.55
C ILE A 17 -4.81 -62.71 15.36
N LEU A 18 -4.23 -61.52 15.20
CA LEU A 18 -4.32 -60.72 13.98
C LEU A 18 -3.38 -61.33 12.94
N VAL A 19 -3.93 -62.13 12.02
CA VAL A 19 -3.24 -62.54 10.80
C VAL A 19 -3.25 -61.34 9.86
N GLY A 20 -2.22 -60.49 9.98
CA GLY A 20 -1.99 -59.41 9.04
C GLY A 20 -1.53 -59.97 7.69
N CYS A 21 -2.38 -59.90 6.67
CA CYS A 21 -1.97 -60.07 5.28
C CYS A 21 -1.03 -58.92 4.89
N SER A 22 0.28 -59.04 5.17
CA SER A 22 1.28 -58.16 4.57
C SER A 22 1.58 -58.65 3.15
N ALA A 23 0.74 -58.28 2.19
CA ALA A 23 1.17 -58.27 0.80
C ALA A 23 2.11 -57.07 0.65
N THR A 24 3.42 -57.31 0.77
CA THR A 24 4.42 -56.35 0.29
C THR A 24 4.31 -56.33 -1.23
N VAL A 25 3.65 -55.30 -1.75
CA VAL A 25 3.71 -55.00 -3.18
C VAL A 25 5.10 -54.39 -3.42
N ASP A 26 5.94 -55.11 -4.17
CA ASP A 26 7.19 -54.54 -4.68
C ASP A 26 6.84 -53.44 -5.69
N GLY A 27 6.86 -52.21 -5.19
CA GLY A 27 6.72 -51.00 -5.96
C GLY A 27 7.26 -49.87 -5.11
N SER A 28 8.30 -49.20 -5.57
CA SER A 28 8.67 -47.90 -5.00
C SER A 28 7.43 -47.01 -5.14
N ALA A 29 6.89 -46.54 -4.01
CA ALA A 29 5.85 -45.51 -4.03
C ALA A 29 6.45 -44.26 -4.68
N GLU A 30 6.35 -44.17 -6.00
CA GLU A 30 6.73 -43.00 -6.74
C GLU A 30 5.59 -42.00 -6.52
N ALA A 31 5.88 -40.92 -5.79
CA ALA A 31 4.90 -39.88 -5.53
C ALA A 31 4.42 -39.33 -6.87
N ASP A 32 3.15 -39.54 -7.20
CA ASP A 32 2.53 -38.99 -8.39
C ASP A 32 2.76 -37.46 -8.42
N PRO A 33 3.53 -36.92 -9.38
CA PRO A 33 3.79 -35.50 -9.47
C PRO A 33 2.51 -34.67 -9.68
N SER A 34 1.43 -35.31 -10.16
CA SER A 34 0.10 -34.70 -10.32
C SER A 34 -0.72 -34.66 -9.02
N ALA A 35 -0.27 -35.35 -7.96
CA ALA A 35 -0.92 -35.38 -6.65
C ALA A 35 -0.49 -34.22 -5.73
N ILE A 36 0.32 -33.26 -6.19
CA ILE A 36 0.63 -32.05 -5.41
C ILE A 36 -0.63 -31.19 -5.30
N ARG A 37 -1.43 -31.49 -4.29
CA ARG A 37 -2.56 -30.65 -3.90
C ARG A 37 -2.01 -29.38 -3.25
N LEU A 38 -2.11 -28.30 -4.00
CA LEU A 38 -1.86 -26.94 -3.54
C LEU A 38 -2.75 -26.61 -2.32
N ASP A 39 -2.15 -26.43 -1.15
CA ASP A 39 -2.86 -25.94 0.04
C ASP A 39 -3.06 -24.43 -0.08
N THR A 40 -4.32 -24.04 -0.24
CA THR A 40 -4.76 -22.65 -0.41
C THR A 40 -5.47 -22.14 0.84
N GLY A 41 -5.59 -22.98 1.89
CA GLY A 41 -6.40 -22.68 3.06
C GLY A 41 -7.84 -22.31 2.67
N GLY A 42 -8.30 -21.17 3.18
CA GLY A 42 -9.60 -20.58 2.83
C GLY A 42 -9.54 -19.47 1.78
N TYR A 43 -8.39 -19.25 1.13
CA TYR A 43 -8.24 -18.19 0.14
C TYR A 43 -8.86 -18.57 -1.22
N PRO A 44 -9.43 -17.62 -1.97
CA PRO A 44 -9.97 -17.88 -3.30
C PRO A 44 -8.86 -18.24 -4.29
N THR A 45 -9.16 -19.12 -5.24
CA THR A 45 -8.19 -19.67 -6.19
C THR A 45 -8.48 -19.32 -7.65
N ALA A 46 -9.64 -18.74 -7.93
CA ALA A 46 -10.02 -18.22 -9.24
C ALA A 46 -10.01 -16.68 -9.20
N PRO A 47 -9.77 -16.00 -10.35
CA PRO A 47 -9.95 -14.56 -10.45
C PRO A 47 -11.29 -14.13 -9.84
N ARG A 48 -11.24 -13.22 -8.88
CA ARG A 48 -12.43 -12.85 -8.10
C ARG A 48 -13.29 -11.84 -8.86
N ALA A 49 -14.59 -11.91 -8.63
CA ALA A 49 -15.46 -10.78 -8.96
C ALA A 49 -15.06 -9.57 -8.10
N VAL A 50 -14.89 -8.42 -8.75
CA VAL A 50 -14.61 -7.15 -8.06
C VAL A 50 -15.90 -6.37 -8.01
N PRO A 51 -16.53 -6.23 -6.83
CA PRO A 51 -17.81 -5.55 -6.72
C PRO A 51 -17.68 -4.06 -7.04
N GLU A 52 -18.77 -3.47 -7.51
CA GLU A 52 -18.88 -2.02 -7.65
C GLU A 52 -18.61 -1.30 -6.32
N ARG A 53 -17.97 -0.13 -6.42
CA ARG A 53 -17.70 0.72 -5.26
C ARG A 53 -18.95 1.50 -4.88
N THR A 54 -19.76 0.91 -4.00
CA THR A 54 -21.02 1.54 -3.54
C THR A 54 -20.82 2.51 -2.37
N ASN A 55 -19.75 2.35 -1.59
CA ASN A 55 -19.37 3.30 -0.55
C ASN A 55 -18.63 4.49 -1.19
N ILE A 56 -19.11 5.71 -0.95
CA ILE A 56 -18.51 6.93 -1.50
C ILE A 56 -17.03 7.08 -1.12
N ASN A 57 -16.63 6.73 0.10
CA ASN A 57 -15.23 6.81 0.53
C ASN A 57 -14.36 5.78 -0.20
N ASP A 58 -14.89 4.59 -0.49
CA ASP A 58 -14.17 3.61 -1.30
C ASP A 58 -14.01 4.09 -2.76
N SER A 59 -15.00 4.80 -3.32
CA SER A 59 -14.84 5.46 -4.62
C SER A 59 -13.75 6.54 -4.55
N ARG A 60 -13.76 7.36 -3.50
CA ARG A 60 -12.73 8.40 -3.26
C ARG A 60 -11.33 7.82 -3.05
N VAL A 61 -11.17 6.59 -2.55
CA VAL A 61 -9.86 5.90 -2.52
C VAL A 61 -9.32 5.76 -3.93
N GLN A 62 -10.13 5.24 -4.86
CA GLN A 62 -9.70 5.07 -6.24
C GLN A 62 -9.50 6.42 -6.95
N SER A 63 -10.38 7.40 -6.71
CA SER A 63 -10.17 8.77 -7.19
C SER A 63 -8.86 9.37 -6.69
N SER A 64 -8.48 9.08 -5.44
CA SER A 64 -7.24 9.54 -4.83
C SER A 64 -6.01 8.88 -5.47
N TYR A 65 -6.08 7.59 -5.81
CA TYR A 65 -5.03 6.94 -6.60
C TYR A 65 -4.91 7.53 -8.01
N ASP A 66 -6.03 7.77 -8.68
CA ASP A 66 -6.03 8.40 -9.99
C ASP A 66 -5.43 9.82 -9.93
N LEU A 67 -5.74 10.60 -8.89
CA LEU A 67 -5.12 11.91 -8.63
C LEU A 67 -3.62 11.82 -8.34
N SER A 68 -3.18 10.78 -7.62
CA SER A 68 -1.76 10.59 -7.30
C SER A 68 -0.90 10.35 -8.54
N ALA A 69 -1.49 9.90 -9.66
CA ALA A 69 -0.79 9.83 -10.94
C ALA A 69 -0.39 11.22 -11.49
N TYR A 70 -0.95 12.31 -10.95
CA TYR A 70 -0.64 13.69 -11.33
C TYR A 70 0.08 14.47 -10.23
N LEU A 71 0.34 13.85 -9.08
CA LEU A 71 1.04 14.49 -7.97
C LEU A 71 2.54 14.51 -8.27
N VAL A 72 3.16 15.67 -8.11
CA VAL A 72 4.61 15.83 -8.18
C VAL A 72 5.19 15.45 -6.82
N ALA A 73 6.04 14.43 -6.81
CA ALA A 73 6.72 13.94 -5.62
C ALA A 73 7.85 14.89 -5.21
N PRO A 74 8.15 15.00 -3.91
CA PRO A 74 9.34 15.73 -3.43
C PRO A 74 10.65 15.31 -4.12
N ALA A 75 10.85 14.01 -4.35
CA ALA A 75 12.04 13.46 -5.01
C ALA A 75 12.25 14.00 -6.44
N GLU A 76 11.17 14.43 -7.11
CA GLU A 76 11.25 15.05 -8.44
C GLU A 76 11.69 16.52 -8.37
N ILE A 77 11.45 17.18 -7.23
CA ILE A 77 11.86 18.58 -6.99
C ILE A 77 13.31 18.63 -6.51
N ASP A 78 13.63 17.82 -5.50
CA ASP A 78 14.97 17.65 -4.97
C ASP A 78 15.21 16.17 -4.65
N LYS A 79 16.21 15.59 -5.32
CA LYS A 79 16.59 14.18 -5.23
C LYS A 79 16.97 13.72 -3.83
N ASN A 80 17.28 14.65 -2.92
CA ASN A 80 17.55 14.31 -1.53
C ASN A 80 16.29 13.76 -0.84
N PHE A 81 15.09 14.21 -1.18
CA PHE A 81 13.83 13.73 -0.59
C PHE A 81 13.32 12.44 -1.24
N THR A 82 14.13 11.38 -1.19
CA THR A 82 13.80 10.10 -1.84
C THR A 82 13.18 9.07 -0.89
N TRP A 83 13.52 9.12 0.39
CA TRP A 83 13.07 8.14 1.38
C TRP A 83 11.66 8.45 1.85
N VAL A 84 10.86 7.41 2.10
CA VAL A 84 9.51 7.59 2.66
C VAL A 84 9.61 8.31 4.01
N ALA A 85 8.79 9.35 4.20
CA ALA A 85 8.56 9.92 5.52
C ALA A 85 7.35 9.24 6.17
N PRO A 86 7.20 9.27 7.51
CA PRO A 86 6.04 8.68 8.18
C PRO A 86 4.70 9.26 7.67
N ALA A 87 4.10 8.55 6.72
CA ALA A 87 2.75 8.72 6.21
C ALA A 87 2.30 7.37 5.67
N SER A 88 1.36 6.73 6.35
CA SER A 88 0.97 5.34 6.08
C SER A 88 0.13 5.16 4.82
N THR A 89 -0.33 6.25 4.21
CA THR A 89 -1.38 6.20 3.20
C THR A 89 -1.28 7.41 2.25
N PRO A 90 -1.06 7.20 0.94
CA PRO A 90 -0.92 8.31 -0.02
C PRO A 90 -2.28 8.88 -0.48
N VAL A 91 -3.38 8.47 0.14
CA VAL A 91 -4.75 8.84 -0.24
C VAL A 91 -5.51 9.51 0.90
N LEU A 92 -6.40 10.44 0.54
CA LEU A 92 -7.26 11.21 1.44
C LEU A 92 -8.74 11.00 1.06
N PRO A 93 -9.32 9.82 1.35
CA PRO A 93 -10.63 9.44 0.85
C PRO A 93 -11.81 9.90 1.71
N SER A 94 -11.55 10.33 2.95
CA SER A 94 -12.58 10.58 3.95
C SER A 94 -12.17 11.70 4.91
N LEU A 95 -13.12 12.17 5.72
CA LEU A 95 -12.84 13.08 6.83
C LEU A 95 -11.79 12.50 7.79
N ALA A 96 -11.87 11.19 8.08
CA ALA A 96 -10.90 10.51 8.94
C ALA A 96 -9.50 10.45 8.29
N GLY A 97 -9.42 10.22 6.97
CA GLY A 97 -8.16 10.27 6.23
C GLY A 97 -7.51 11.65 6.26
N ILE A 98 -8.30 12.71 6.02
CA ILE A 98 -7.87 14.10 6.14
C ILE A 98 -7.37 14.38 7.56
N GLY A 99 -8.15 14.04 8.59
CA GLY A 99 -7.79 14.25 9.99
C GLY A 99 -6.55 13.46 10.42
N THR A 100 -6.37 12.23 9.90
CA THR A 100 -5.18 11.41 10.16
C THR A 100 -3.93 12.04 9.56
N PHE A 101 -4.03 12.62 8.36
CA PHE A 101 -2.87 13.21 7.70
C PHE A 101 -2.52 14.61 8.22
N PHE A 102 -3.48 15.54 8.20
CA PHE A 102 -3.28 16.95 8.54
C PHE A 102 -3.51 17.27 10.02
N GLY A 103 -4.18 16.37 10.76
CA GLY A 103 -4.66 16.63 12.11
C GLY A 103 -6.17 16.91 12.14
N ILE A 104 -6.83 16.51 13.24
CA ILE A 104 -8.28 16.65 13.44
C ILE A 104 -8.80 18.07 13.13
N PRO A 105 -8.13 19.17 13.52
CA PRO A 105 -8.63 20.52 13.24
C PRO A 105 -8.80 20.82 11.75
N PHE A 106 -8.00 20.22 10.86
CA PHE A 106 -8.09 20.43 9.42
C PHE A 106 -9.22 19.65 8.75
N ALA A 107 -9.79 18.65 9.44
CA ALA A 107 -10.75 17.72 8.86
C ALA A 107 -11.99 18.46 8.31
N ALA A 108 -12.67 19.25 9.14
CA ALA A 108 -13.86 19.98 8.70
C ALA A 108 -13.55 21.03 7.62
N PRO A 109 -12.54 21.92 7.79
CA PRO A 109 -12.20 22.92 6.77
C PRO A 109 -11.78 22.34 5.42
N LEU A 110 -11.10 21.20 5.36
CA LEU A 110 -10.72 20.57 4.10
C LEU A 110 -11.83 19.70 3.51
N SER A 111 -12.72 19.13 4.33
CA SER A 111 -13.81 18.30 3.80
C SER A 111 -14.88 19.14 3.08
N GLN A 112 -15.10 20.39 3.51
CA GLN A 112 -16.14 21.29 2.97
C GLN A 112 -17.48 20.56 2.77
N ASN A 113 -18.05 20.04 3.87
CA ASN A 113 -19.28 19.22 3.84
C ASN A 113 -19.18 18.04 2.86
N GLU A 114 -18.03 17.38 2.85
CA GLU A 114 -17.70 16.26 1.96
C GLU A 114 -17.81 16.57 0.46
N SER A 115 -17.57 17.82 0.05
CA SER A 115 -17.59 18.20 -1.37
C SER A 115 -16.33 17.81 -2.14
N PHE A 116 -15.34 17.20 -1.48
CA PHE A 116 -14.14 16.68 -2.10
C PHE A 116 -14.37 15.34 -2.82
N VAL A 117 -13.61 15.14 -3.90
CA VAL A 117 -13.62 13.97 -4.79
C VAL A 117 -12.55 12.95 -4.38
N GLY A 118 -11.49 13.42 -3.73
CA GLY A 118 -10.37 12.62 -3.27
C GLY A 118 -9.16 13.53 -3.05
N GLY A 119 -8.09 12.95 -2.50
CA GLY A 119 -6.83 13.68 -2.38
C GLY A 119 -5.64 12.74 -2.35
N ALA A 120 -4.52 13.23 -2.86
CA ALA A 120 -3.26 12.49 -2.94
C ALA A 120 -2.21 13.18 -2.08
N VAL A 121 -1.31 12.37 -1.53
CA VAL A 121 -0.21 12.82 -0.68
C VAL A 121 1.08 12.14 -1.10
N SER A 122 2.19 12.90 -1.07
CA SER A 122 3.54 12.37 -1.15
C SER A 122 4.36 12.91 0.00
N ALA A 123 4.84 12.03 0.87
CA ALA A 123 5.61 12.38 2.05
C ALA A 123 7.01 11.77 1.96
N ARG A 124 8.03 12.63 1.89
CA ARG A 124 9.41 12.18 1.72
C ARG A 124 10.37 12.93 2.63
N GLN A 125 11.52 12.30 2.88
CA GLN A 125 12.56 12.79 3.76
C GLN A 125 13.95 12.46 3.23
N THR A 126 14.97 13.13 3.77
CA THR A 126 16.33 13.05 3.23
C THR A 126 17.14 11.84 3.68
N THR A 127 16.70 11.14 4.72
CA THR A 127 17.42 10.00 5.28
C THR A 127 16.51 8.79 5.40
N LYS A 128 17.10 7.60 5.20
CA LYS A 128 16.45 6.34 5.50
C LYS A 128 16.43 6.14 7.02
N ILE A 129 15.38 6.63 7.67
CA ILE A 129 15.17 6.44 9.10
C ILE A 129 13.89 5.64 9.33
N GLU A 130 14.00 4.52 10.04
CA GLU A 130 12.84 3.72 10.47
C GLU A 130 12.00 4.42 11.55
N ARG A 131 12.56 5.46 12.19
CA ARG A 131 11.91 6.29 13.22
C ARG A 131 12.14 7.75 12.94
N GLU A 132 11.17 8.59 13.30
CA GLU A 132 11.31 10.04 13.24
C GLU A 132 12.58 10.50 13.98
N SER A 133 13.49 11.12 13.24
CA SER A 133 14.54 11.97 13.81
C SER A 133 14.07 13.42 13.75
N PRO A 134 14.22 14.19 14.84
CA PRO A 134 13.83 15.59 14.88
C PRO A 134 14.66 16.46 13.93
N ASP A 135 15.81 15.98 13.44
CA ASP A 135 16.71 16.75 12.57
C ASP A 135 16.57 16.38 11.08
N THR A 136 15.74 15.40 10.75
CA THR A 136 15.60 14.96 9.35
C THR A 136 14.75 15.94 8.57
N ALA A 137 15.30 16.43 7.45
CA ALA A 137 14.58 17.27 6.51
C ALA A 137 13.44 16.49 5.85
N ARG A 138 12.25 17.09 5.83
CA ARG A 138 11.01 16.53 5.27
C ARG A 138 10.39 17.48 4.27
N MET A 139 9.80 16.91 3.23
CA MET A 139 8.98 17.62 2.26
C MET A 139 7.73 16.79 1.97
N PHE A 140 6.58 17.40 2.17
CA PHE A 140 5.27 16.79 2.01
C PHE A 140 4.51 17.59 0.97
N THR A 141 3.91 16.91 0.01
CA THR A 141 3.07 17.51 -1.01
C THR A 141 1.70 16.88 -0.98
N ALA A 142 0.65 17.67 -1.17
CA ALA A 142 -0.70 17.16 -1.27
C ALA A 142 -1.52 17.90 -2.32
N LEU A 143 -2.50 17.17 -2.86
CA LEU A 143 -3.47 17.64 -3.82
C LEU A 143 -4.84 17.16 -3.35
N ILE A 144 -5.79 18.05 -3.12
CA ILE A 144 -7.18 17.70 -2.85
C ILE A 144 -8.04 18.25 -3.98
N ARG A 145 -8.84 17.39 -4.62
CA ARG A 145 -9.78 17.81 -5.65
C ARG A 145 -11.18 17.94 -5.09
N TYR A 146 -11.87 18.98 -5.50
CA TYR A 146 -13.26 19.26 -5.17
C TYR A 146 -14.12 19.14 -6.41
N ARG A 147 -15.45 19.08 -6.21
CA ARG A 147 -16.40 19.05 -7.32
C ARG A 147 -16.36 20.31 -8.20
N THR A 148 -16.01 21.46 -7.62
CA THR A 148 -16.02 22.77 -8.28
C THR A 148 -14.89 23.65 -7.77
N ALA A 149 -14.54 24.69 -8.54
CA ALA A 149 -13.60 25.72 -8.10
C ALA A 149 -14.10 26.52 -6.89
N GLU A 150 -15.42 26.71 -6.77
CA GLU A 150 -16.02 27.36 -5.61
C GLU A 150 -15.76 26.56 -4.33
N ASN A 151 -15.92 25.24 -4.37
CA ASN A 151 -15.67 24.36 -3.24
C ASN A 151 -14.19 24.36 -2.83
N ALA A 152 -13.26 24.33 -3.80
CA ALA A 152 -11.84 24.45 -3.54
C ALA A 152 -11.48 25.81 -2.92
N GLY A 153 -12.07 26.91 -3.43
CA GLY A 153 -11.91 28.24 -2.86
C GLY A 153 -12.50 28.37 -1.45
N ALA A 154 -13.62 27.70 -1.17
CA ALA A 154 -14.21 27.66 0.16
C ALA A 154 -13.32 26.91 1.15
N ALA A 155 -12.74 25.77 0.75
CA ALA A 155 -11.74 25.07 1.55
C ALA A 155 -10.52 25.93 1.85
N ALA A 156 -9.97 26.59 0.82
CA ALA A 156 -8.83 27.49 0.96
C ALA A 156 -9.13 28.62 1.95
N ARG A 157 -10.30 29.27 1.85
CA ARG A 157 -10.73 30.31 2.80
C ARG A 157 -10.87 29.76 4.22
N ALA A 158 -11.49 28.58 4.38
CA ALA A 158 -11.68 27.97 5.70
C ALA A 158 -10.33 27.62 6.36
N VAL A 159 -9.38 27.07 5.60
CA VAL A 159 -8.01 26.83 6.07
C VAL A 159 -7.31 28.14 6.43
N ARG A 160 -7.43 29.17 5.59
CA ARG A 160 -6.81 30.48 5.83
C ARG A 160 -7.36 31.16 7.08
N THR A 161 -8.68 31.15 7.28
CA THR A 161 -9.30 31.76 8.46
C THR A 161 -9.07 30.96 9.73
N GLY A 162 -9.08 29.63 9.66
CA GLY A 162 -8.92 28.77 10.84
C GLY A 162 -7.46 28.55 11.27
N PHE A 163 -6.53 28.58 10.30
CA PHE A 163 -5.14 28.15 10.48
C PHE A 163 -4.12 29.00 9.72
N GLY A 164 -4.53 30.04 9.01
CA GLY A 164 -3.58 30.91 8.32
C GLY A 164 -2.71 31.66 9.31
N ALA A 165 -1.46 31.91 8.95
CA ALA A 165 -0.71 32.99 9.56
C ALA A 165 -1.19 34.31 8.94
N ASP A 166 -1.34 35.38 9.73
CA ASP A 166 -1.61 36.75 9.24
C ASP A 166 -0.41 37.36 8.48
N GLN A 167 0.40 36.52 7.82
CA GLN A 167 1.57 36.93 7.07
C GLN A 167 1.27 36.88 5.56
N PRO A 168 1.69 37.91 4.80
CA PRO A 168 1.68 37.84 3.35
C PRO A 168 2.48 36.62 2.87
N SER A 169 2.01 35.97 1.81
CA SER A 169 2.72 34.85 1.20
C SER A 169 4.08 35.27 0.69
N ARG A 170 5.11 34.50 1.05
CA ARG A 170 6.50 34.73 0.64
C ARG A 170 6.91 33.96 -0.62
N ILE A 171 5.96 33.58 -1.48
CA ILE A 171 6.26 32.94 -2.77
C ILE A 171 5.93 33.92 -3.90
N PRO A 172 6.88 34.79 -4.33
CA PRO A 172 6.59 35.87 -5.28
C PRO A 172 5.99 35.40 -6.61
N ALA A 173 6.38 34.22 -7.10
CA ALA A 173 5.86 33.65 -8.34
C ALA A 173 4.40 33.14 -8.22
N HIS A 174 3.90 32.97 -7.00
CA HIS A 174 2.58 32.38 -6.71
C HIS A 174 1.84 33.23 -5.66
N PRO A 175 1.34 34.43 -6.03
CA PRO A 175 0.69 35.34 -5.10
C PRO A 175 -0.62 34.78 -4.50
N ASP A 176 -1.24 33.79 -5.16
CA ASP A 176 -2.44 33.09 -4.67
C ASP A 176 -2.12 32.03 -3.60
N ALA A 177 -0.86 31.63 -3.47
CA ALA A 177 -0.42 30.78 -2.38
C ALA A 177 -0.50 31.56 -1.06
N PHE A 178 -0.74 30.89 0.06
CA PHE A 178 -0.77 31.51 1.38
C PHE A 178 -0.17 30.59 2.46
N PRO A 179 0.45 31.14 3.51
CA PRO A 179 0.99 30.34 4.59
C PRO A 179 -0.14 29.74 5.43
N GLY A 180 -0.02 28.46 5.76
CA GLY A 180 -0.87 27.76 6.72
C GLY A 180 -0.14 27.45 8.02
N ALA A 181 -0.89 26.97 9.02
CA ALA A 181 -0.34 26.52 10.29
C ALA A 181 0.57 25.31 10.11
N ALA A 182 1.47 25.13 11.08
CA ALA A 182 2.27 23.93 11.20
C ALA A 182 1.38 22.69 11.31
N ILE A 183 1.79 21.61 10.64
CA ILE A 183 1.16 20.28 10.75
C ILE A 183 2.03 19.46 11.71
N THR A 184 1.79 19.67 13.00
CA THR A 184 2.59 19.07 14.08
C THR A 184 2.67 17.54 14.03
N PRO A 185 1.58 16.79 13.74
CA PRO A 185 1.66 15.32 13.64
C PRO A 185 2.61 14.81 12.55
N ARG A 186 3.05 15.69 11.64
CA ARG A 186 3.99 15.38 10.55
C ARG A 186 5.32 16.12 10.67
N GLY A 187 5.51 16.90 11.74
CA GLY A 187 6.70 17.73 11.95
C GLY A 187 6.91 18.79 10.87
N LEU A 188 5.83 19.28 10.22
CA LEU A 188 5.91 20.32 9.20
C LEU A 188 5.72 21.68 9.87
N THR A 189 6.76 22.51 9.85
CA THR A 189 6.77 23.83 10.51
C THR A 189 6.50 24.98 9.54
N ARG A 190 6.70 24.76 8.23
CA ARG A 190 6.33 25.70 7.17
C ARG A 190 5.43 25.01 6.18
N VAL A 191 4.24 25.57 5.94
CA VAL A 191 3.22 24.99 5.06
C VAL A 191 2.63 26.10 4.21
N TRP A 192 2.48 25.83 2.92
CA TRP A 192 1.78 26.69 1.98
C TRP A 192 0.62 25.96 1.35
N TRP A 193 -0.45 26.70 1.11
CA TRP A 193 -1.66 26.25 0.44
C TRP A 193 -1.91 27.13 -0.78
N MET A 194 -2.46 26.56 -1.85
CA MET A 194 -2.85 27.35 -3.03
C MET A 194 -4.05 26.73 -3.73
N PRO A 195 -5.17 27.46 -3.88
CA PRO A 195 -6.27 27.01 -4.72
C PRO A 195 -5.90 27.15 -6.20
N VAL A 196 -6.19 26.12 -7.00
CA VAL A 196 -5.99 26.11 -8.45
C VAL A 196 -7.20 25.41 -9.08
N GLY A 197 -8.05 26.14 -9.81
CA GLY A 197 -9.26 25.56 -10.39
C GLY A 197 -10.14 24.87 -9.33
N ASP A 198 -10.53 23.61 -9.58
CA ASP A 198 -11.27 22.74 -8.64
C ASP A 198 -10.36 22.00 -7.64
N GLN A 199 -9.11 22.44 -7.45
CA GLN A 199 -8.11 21.79 -6.61
C GLN A 199 -7.56 22.71 -5.52
N LEU A 200 -7.12 22.11 -4.42
CA LEU A 200 -6.33 22.75 -3.37
C LEU A 200 -5.00 22.03 -3.24
N LEU A 201 -3.92 22.78 -3.44
CA LEU A 201 -2.54 22.31 -3.36
C LEU A 201 -1.97 22.60 -1.98
N MET A 202 -1.12 21.71 -1.48
CA MET A 202 -0.35 21.91 -0.26
C MET A 202 1.10 21.48 -0.47
N VAL A 203 2.03 22.30 0.00
CA VAL A 203 3.43 21.90 0.19
C VAL A 203 3.90 22.30 1.58
N GLY A 204 4.54 21.37 2.28
CA GLY A 204 4.99 21.57 3.65
C GLY A 204 6.37 20.99 3.90
N PHE A 205 7.10 21.61 4.81
CA PHE A 205 8.48 21.29 5.12
C PHE A 205 8.74 21.20 6.62
N GLY A 206 9.60 20.26 6.99
CA GLY A 206 10.20 20.17 8.32
C GLY A 206 11.72 20.16 8.19
N ASN A 207 12.43 20.89 9.07
CA ASN A 207 13.90 20.96 9.11
C ASN A 207 14.58 21.33 7.77
N VAL A 208 13.92 22.17 6.98
CA VAL A 208 14.50 22.79 5.77
C VAL A 208 14.77 24.26 6.08
N GLY A 209 15.86 24.84 5.55
CA GLY A 209 16.12 26.28 5.68
C GLY A 209 15.02 27.12 5.03
N GLU A 210 14.75 28.33 5.52
CA GLU A 210 13.62 29.16 5.04
C GLU A 210 13.73 29.48 3.54
N SER A 211 14.86 30.01 3.10
CA SER A 211 15.10 30.33 1.69
C SER A 211 15.01 29.10 0.79
N SER A 212 15.50 27.95 1.26
CA SER A 212 15.37 26.68 0.53
C SER A 212 13.91 26.24 0.42
N ALA A 213 13.13 26.37 1.50
CA ALA A 213 11.71 26.01 1.50
C ALA A 213 10.91 26.87 0.51
N ASP A 214 11.16 28.19 0.45
CA ASP A 214 10.48 29.10 -0.48
C ASP A 214 10.77 28.72 -1.95
N VAL A 215 12.03 28.42 -2.28
CA VAL A 215 12.44 28.00 -3.64
C VAL A 215 11.84 26.65 -4.02
N LEU A 216 11.87 25.68 -3.10
CA LEU A 216 11.30 24.36 -3.33
C LEU A 216 9.77 24.43 -3.49
N ALA A 217 9.10 25.27 -2.69
CA ALA A 217 7.66 25.49 -2.78
C ALA A 217 7.28 26.11 -4.13
N ALA A 218 7.97 27.17 -4.56
CA ALA A 218 7.75 27.80 -5.86
C ALA A 218 7.91 26.78 -7.01
N THR A 219 9.01 26.03 -6.98
CA THR A 219 9.32 25.01 -8.00
C THR A 219 8.26 23.91 -8.02
N TRP A 220 7.79 23.47 -6.85
CA TRP A 220 6.74 22.47 -6.76
C TRP A 220 5.42 22.99 -7.33
N PHE A 221 5.00 24.20 -6.97
CA PHE A 221 3.78 24.80 -7.51
C PHE A 221 3.82 24.91 -9.03
N ASP A 222 4.93 25.37 -9.63
CA ASP A 222 5.09 25.45 -11.08
C ASP A 222 4.89 24.10 -11.76
N ARG A 223 5.58 23.06 -11.25
CA ARG A 223 5.50 21.70 -11.80
C ARG A 223 4.14 21.05 -11.56
N GLN A 224 3.55 21.28 -10.39
CA GLN A 224 2.26 20.72 -10.04
C GLN A 224 1.14 21.33 -10.90
N ILE A 225 1.15 22.64 -11.12
CA ILE A 225 0.21 23.32 -12.03
C ILE A 225 0.39 22.78 -13.45
N ALA A 226 1.63 22.62 -13.93
CA ALA A 226 1.90 22.05 -15.24
C ALA A 226 1.37 20.60 -15.37
N ALA A 227 1.58 19.76 -14.35
CA ALA A 227 1.06 18.39 -14.32
C ALA A 227 -0.47 18.36 -14.35
N LEU A 228 -1.15 19.24 -13.60
CA LEU A 228 -2.61 19.30 -13.54
C LEU A 228 -3.26 19.73 -14.86
N ARG A 229 -2.56 20.43 -15.74
CA ARG A 229 -3.07 20.74 -17.10
C ARG A 229 -3.27 19.50 -17.96
N THR A 230 -2.65 18.37 -17.59
CA THR A 230 -2.81 17.09 -18.29
C THR A 230 -3.96 16.23 -17.73
N LEU A 231 -4.55 16.65 -16.61
CA LEU A 231 -5.70 15.97 -16.01
C LEU A 231 -6.97 16.33 -16.79
N THR A 232 -7.46 15.40 -17.60
CA THR A 232 -8.66 15.59 -18.43
C THR A 232 -9.94 15.03 -17.79
N THR A 233 -9.81 14.10 -16.85
CA THR A 233 -10.94 13.50 -16.15
C THR A 233 -11.67 14.56 -15.32
N THR A 234 -12.99 14.62 -15.42
CA THR A 234 -13.83 15.51 -14.60
C THR A 234 -13.96 15.00 -13.17
N ALA A 235 -14.33 15.89 -12.23
CA ALA A 235 -14.62 15.53 -10.84
C ALA A 235 -15.68 14.42 -10.73
N GLU A 236 -16.75 14.49 -11.52
CA GLU A 236 -17.83 13.49 -11.49
C GLU A 236 -17.42 12.14 -12.10
N GLN A 237 -16.56 12.13 -13.13
CA GLN A 237 -15.99 10.89 -13.65
C GLN A 237 -15.07 10.21 -12.64
N MET A 238 -14.28 10.98 -11.89
CA MET A 238 -13.41 10.43 -10.85
C MET A 238 -14.19 9.74 -9.72
N LEU A 239 -15.43 10.15 -9.44
CA LEU A 239 -16.29 9.52 -8.43
C LEU A 239 -16.96 8.22 -8.91
N ARG A 240 -16.80 7.86 -10.19
CA ARG A 240 -17.35 6.63 -10.78
C ARG A 240 -16.24 5.82 -11.47
N PRO A 241 -15.16 5.50 -10.75
CA PRO A 241 -14.09 4.70 -11.34
C PRO A 241 -14.60 3.27 -11.56
N PRO A 242 -14.13 2.56 -12.61
CA PRO A 242 -14.44 1.15 -12.75
C PRO A 242 -13.98 0.38 -11.50
N PRO A 243 -14.65 -0.70 -11.10
CA PRO A 243 -14.21 -1.50 -9.95
C PRO A 243 -12.89 -2.22 -10.24
N ASP A 244 -12.66 -2.60 -11.49
CA ASP A 244 -11.46 -3.33 -11.93
C ASP A 244 -11.00 -2.85 -13.31
N ARG A 245 -9.84 -2.18 -13.36
CA ARG A 245 -9.22 -1.76 -14.62
C ARG A 245 -8.46 -2.94 -15.22
N ASP A 246 -8.83 -3.33 -16.44
CA ASP A 246 -8.20 -4.42 -17.20
C ASP A 246 -8.10 -5.77 -16.46
N GLY A 247 -8.95 -6.01 -15.45
CA GLY A 247 -8.94 -7.24 -14.68
C GLY A 247 -7.83 -7.35 -13.61
N ILE A 248 -7.02 -6.31 -13.38
CA ILE A 248 -5.88 -6.41 -12.43
C ILE A 248 -6.32 -6.69 -10.99
N MET A 249 -7.47 -6.16 -10.58
CA MET A 249 -7.98 -6.33 -9.22
C MET A 249 -8.54 -7.74 -9.01
N SER A 250 -9.09 -8.37 -10.06
CA SER A 250 -9.55 -9.76 -10.02
C SER A 250 -8.42 -10.75 -9.69
N LEU A 251 -7.17 -10.36 -9.94
CA LEU A 251 -5.97 -11.17 -9.69
C LEU A 251 -5.41 -11.02 -8.25
N THR A 252 -6.03 -10.16 -7.43
CA THR A 252 -5.60 -9.90 -6.04
C THR A 252 -6.41 -10.72 -5.03
N LEU A 253 -5.80 -11.04 -3.88
CA LEU A 253 -6.53 -11.61 -2.74
C LEU A 253 -7.52 -10.58 -2.15
N PRO A 254 -8.70 -11.00 -1.67
CA PRO A 254 -9.80 -10.08 -1.34
C PRO A 254 -9.70 -9.35 0.01
N ASN A 255 -8.65 -9.53 0.81
CA ASN A 255 -8.62 -8.98 2.18
C ASN A 255 -7.87 -7.65 2.25
N VAL A 256 -8.47 -6.61 2.83
CA VAL A 256 -7.78 -5.34 3.09
C VAL A 256 -8.22 -4.79 4.44
N VAL A 257 -7.30 -4.14 5.12
CA VAL A 257 -7.58 -3.46 6.39
C VAL A 257 -8.63 -2.37 6.15
N ARG A 258 -9.70 -2.42 6.94
CA ARG A 258 -10.70 -1.36 6.99
C ARG A 258 -10.36 -0.38 8.09
N THR A 259 -10.42 0.90 7.78
CA THR A 259 -10.40 1.96 8.79
C THR A 259 -11.72 1.99 9.56
N SER A 260 -11.76 2.71 10.68
CA SER A 260 -12.96 2.81 11.53
C SER A 260 -14.17 3.42 10.82
N ASP A 261 -13.95 4.20 9.75
CA ASP A 261 -14.99 4.76 8.88
C ASP A 261 -15.38 3.82 7.71
N GLY A 262 -14.89 2.58 7.72
CA GLY A 262 -15.18 1.55 6.73
C GLY A 262 -14.35 1.64 5.45
N THR A 263 -13.50 2.66 5.31
CA THR A 263 -12.68 2.87 4.09
C THR A 263 -11.59 1.81 3.97
N GLN A 264 -11.23 1.46 2.73
CA GLN A 264 -10.16 0.52 2.42
C GLN A 264 -9.01 1.24 1.69
N PRO A 265 -8.12 1.94 2.42
CA PRO A 265 -7.14 2.86 1.83
C PRO A 265 -6.03 2.19 1.02
N SER A 266 -5.92 0.86 1.09
CA SER A 266 -4.97 0.05 0.32
C SER A 266 -5.64 -0.71 -0.84
N LEU A 267 -6.94 -0.50 -1.07
CA LEU A 267 -7.74 -1.21 -2.07
C LEU A 267 -7.91 -0.38 -3.35
N GLY A 268 -7.20 -0.76 -4.41
CA GLY A 268 -7.43 -0.20 -5.73
C GLY A 268 -6.37 -0.54 -6.76
N TYR A 269 -6.60 -0.07 -7.98
CA TYR A 269 -5.62 -0.15 -9.04
C TYR A 269 -4.85 1.17 -9.14
N LEU A 270 -3.56 1.07 -9.44
CA LEU A 270 -2.64 2.18 -9.44
C LEU A 270 -1.84 2.21 -10.75
N THR A 271 -1.51 3.41 -11.19
CA THR A 271 -0.41 3.60 -12.13
C THR A 271 0.93 3.40 -11.40
N PRO A 272 2.04 3.17 -12.12
CA PRO A 272 3.37 3.12 -11.49
C PRO A 272 3.68 4.38 -10.67
N ARG A 273 3.30 5.56 -11.18
CA ARG A 273 3.48 6.83 -10.47
C ARG A 273 2.68 6.90 -9.18
N ALA A 274 1.42 6.48 -9.21
CA ALA A 274 0.59 6.40 -8.01
C ALA A 274 1.21 5.48 -6.95
N TRP A 275 1.70 4.31 -7.36
CA TRP A 275 2.39 3.37 -6.47
C TRP A 275 3.66 3.94 -5.84
N LEU A 276 4.44 4.74 -6.58
CA LEU A 276 5.64 5.37 -6.06
C LEU A 276 5.37 6.26 -4.85
N HIS A 277 4.17 6.84 -4.70
CA HIS A 277 3.83 7.60 -3.50
C HIS A 277 3.64 6.73 -2.25
N ALA A 278 3.27 5.45 -2.42
CA ALA A 278 3.16 4.45 -1.35
C ALA A 278 4.48 3.71 -1.05
N ALA A 279 5.42 3.69 -2.00
CA ALA A 279 6.64 2.91 -1.89
C ALA A 279 7.50 3.34 -0.67
N ALA A 280 7.87 2.36 0.15
CA ALA A 280 8.68 2.56 1.36
C ALA A 280 10.18 2.74 1.06
N ASP A 281 10.64 2.27 -0.10
CA ASP A 281 12.03 2.34 -0.52
C ASP A 281 12.40 3.71 -1.11
N ASP A 282 13.63 3.81 -1.60
CA ASP A 282 14.11 4.94 -2.40
C ASP A 282 13.16 5.15 -3.59
N TRP A 283 12.56 6.33 -3.66
CA TRP A 283 11.56 6.68 -4.66
C TRP A 283 12.16 6.67 -6.07
N LEU A 284 13.37 7.17 -6.25
CA LEU A 284 14.03 7.27 -7.55
C LEU A 284 14.45 5.90 -8.06
N GLU A 285 15.05 5.06 -7.21
CA GLU A 285 15.39 3.69 -7.59
C GLU A 285 14.14 2.88 -7.92
N THR A 286 13.10 2.98 -7.10
CA THR A 286 11.83 2.28 -7.36
C THR A 286 11.22 2.74 -8.68
N LYS A 287 11.28 4.04 -9.00
CA LYS A 287 10.81 4.56 -10.28
C LYS A 287 11.54 3.90 -11.45
N VAL A 288 12.87 3.87 -11.40
CA VAL A 288 13.70 3.26 -12.44
C VAL A 288 13.36 1.78 -12.61
N ARG A 289 13.21 1.01 -11.52
CA ARG A 289 12.82 -0.40 -11.57
C ARG A 289 11.48 -0.61 -12.29
N LEU A 290 10.46 0.16 -11.92
CA LEU A 290 9.12 0.06 -12.53
C LEU A 290 9.14 0.44 -14.02
N GLU A 291 9.88 1.50 -14.38
CA GLU A 291 10.04 1.94 -15.77
C GLU A 291 10.78 0.90 -16.63
N GLN A 292 11.87 0.33 -16.13
CA GLN A 292 12.64 -0.72 -16.83
C GLN A 292 11.82 -2.00 -17.06
N ALA A 293 11.05 -2.40 -16.05
CA ALA A 293 10.13 -3.53 -16.16
C ALA A 293 8.91 -3.22 -17.05
N GLY A 294 8.69 -1.95 -17.39
CA GLY A 294 7.51 -1.51 -18.13
C GLY A 294 6.23 -1.87 -17.38
N VAL A 295 6.21 -1.64 -16.07
CA VAL A 295 4.99 -1.77 -15.27
C VAL A 295 3.99 -0.73 -15.77
N ASP A 296 2.77 -1.14 -16.06
CA ASP A 296 1.72 -0.23 -16.57
C ASP A 296 0.50 -0.15 -15.65
N LEU A 297 0.30 -1.19 -14.83
CA LEU A 297 -0.84 -1.31 -13.94
C LEU A 297 -0.51 -2.17 -12.73
N ILE A 298 -0.96 -1.73 -11.56
CA ILE A 298 -0.76 -2.40 -10.28
C ILE A 298 -2.12 -2.57 -9.62
N GLY A 299 -2.47 -3.78 -9.20
CA GLY A 299 -3.63 -4.04 -8.34
C GLY A 299 -3.15 -4.25 -6.91
N ALA A 300 -3.75 -3.54 -5.95
CA ALA A 300 -3.43 -3.67 -4.54
C ALA A 300 -4.68 -4.03 -3.74
N ALA A 301 -4.62 -5.16 -3.03
CA ALA A 301 -5.61 -5.58 -2.05
C ALA A 301 -4.90 -6.42 -0.97
N GLY A 302 -5.32 -7.66 -0.72
CA GLY A 302 -4.62 -8.61 0.17
C GLY A 302 -3.38 -9.26 -0.44
N SER A 303 -3.12 -8.92 -1.70
CA SER A 303 -1.88 -9.13 -2.40
C SER A 303 -1.69 -7.96 -3.37
N VAL A 304 -0.45 -7.75 -3.80
CA VAL A 304 -0.08 -6.77 -4.82
C VAL A 304 0.28 -7.51 -6.09
N VAL A 305 -0.38 -7.15 -7.19
CA VAL A 305 -0.14 -7.71 -8.52
C VAL A 305 0.34 -6.58 -9.42
N GLN A 306 1.57 -6.68 -9.93
CA GLN A 306 2.14 -5.72 -10.87
C GLN A 306 2.19 -6.33 -12.26
N ARG A 307 1.51 -5.70 -13.22
CA ARG A 307 1.52 -6.10 -14.63
C ARG A 307 2.72 -5.45 -15.32
N THR A 308 3.67 -6.25 -15.77
CA THR A 308 4.86 -5.79 -16.48
C THR A 308 4.69 -5.93 -18.00
N ARG A 309 5.66 -5.46 -18.78
CA ARG A 309 5.63 -5.56 -20.25
C ARG A 309 5.73 -7.00 -20.75
N SER A 310 6.42 -7.90 -20.03
CA SER A 310 6.64 -9.28 -20.45
C SER A 310 7.03 -10.18 -19.28
N GLY A 311 7.00 -11.50 -19.46
CA GLY A 311 7.46 -12.42 -18.41
C GLY A 311 8.93 -12.25 -18.02
N ALA A 312 9.80 -11.94 -19.00
CA ALA A 312 11.20 -11.62 -18.70
C ALA A 312 11.31 -10.33 -17.87
N ALA A 313 10.50 -9.32 -18.15
CA ALA A 313 10.48 -8.09 -17.36
C ALA A 313 9.94 -8.31 -15.94
N ALA A 314 8.93 -9.17 -15.76
CA ALA A 314 8.46 -9.57 -14.43
C ALA A 314 9.52 -10.32 -13.63
N ARG A 315 10.29 -11.21 -14.29
CA ARG A 315 11.41 -11.91 -13.66
C ARG A 315 12.51 -10.96 -13.21
N ASN A 316 12.92 -10.03 -14.09
CA ASN A 316 13.93 -9.03 -13.72
C ASN A 316 13.47 -8.17 -12.54
N LEU A 317 12.21 -7.69 -12.55
CA LEU A 317 11.65 -6.93 -11.45
C LEU A 317 11.66 -7.70 -10.13
N PHE A 318 11.33 -8.99 -10.17
CA PHE A 318 11.41 -9.87 -9.00
C PHE A 318 12.83 -10.03 -8.48
N ASP A 319 13.78 -10.26 -9.39
CA ASP A 319 15.18 -10.49 -9.03
C ASP A 319 15.80 -9.21 -8.45
N ASP A 320 15.38 -8.03 -8.92
CA ASP A 320 15.74 -6.73 -8.37
C ASP A 320 15.23 -6.59 -6.93
N TYR A 321 13.93 -6.79 -6.69
CA TYR A 321 13.37 -6.71 -5.34
C TYR A 321 13.98 -7.74 -4.37
N SER A 322 14.28 -8.94 -4.84
CA SER A 322 14.88 -10.00 -4.02
C SER A 322 16.33 -9.68 -3.62
N ARG A 323 17.08 -8.96 -4.46
CA ARG A 323 18.44 -8.50 -4.14
C ARG A 323 18.41 -7.39 -3.09
N ASP A 324 17.46 -6.48 -3.20
CA ASP A 324 17.36 -5.31 -2.33
C ASP A 324 16.77 -5.62 -0.94
N ALA A 325 15.97 -6.69 -0.81
CA ALA A 325 15.49 -7.16 0.50
C ALA A 325 16.64 -7.32 1.51
N GLY A 326 17.79 -7.85 1.06
CA GLY A 326 19.02 -7.97 1.87
C GLY A 326 19.77 -6.66 2.12
N ALA A 327 19.54 -5.62 1.31
CA ALA A 327 20.15 -4.29 1.45
C ALA A 327 19.28 -3.31 2.25
N SER A 328 18.01 -3.65 2.48
CA SER A 328 17.01 -2.74 3.05
C SER A 328 17.21 -2.41 4.53
N GLY A 329 18.15 -3.04 5.24
CA GLY A 329 18.46 -2.80 6.65
C GLY A 329 17.50 -3.50 7.62
N ALA A 330 16.29 -3.84 7.17
CA ALA A 330 15.44 -4.79 7.86
C ALA A 330 16.02 -6.20 7.66
N ALA A 331 16.39 -6.87 8.75
CA ALA A 331 16.87 -8.25 8.68
C ALA A 331 15.73 -9.17 8.21
N THR A 332 15.68 -9.45 6.91
CA THR A 332 14.84 -10.51 6.36
C THR A 332 15.56 -11.85 6.49
N THR A 333 14.80 -12.92 6.73
CA THR A 333 15.30 -14.29 6.72
C THR A 333 14.56 -15.06 5.64
N ARG A 334 15.29 -15.71 4.75
CA ARG A 334 14.69 -16.58 3.73
C ARG A 334 14.07 -17.79 4.40
N GLU A 335 12.82 -18.05 4.09
CA GLU A 335 12.02 -19.16 4.64
C GLU A 335 11.82 -20.26 3.57
N PRO A 336 11.41 -21.47 3.97
CA PRO A 336 11.03 -22.51 3.02
C PRO A 336 10.00 -22.01 2.01
N ALA A 337 10.20 -22.33 0.73
CA ALA A 337 9.30 -21.96 -0.36
C ALA A 337 7.95 -22.71 -0.25
N ALA A 338 6.87 -22.06 -0.70
CA ALA A 338 5.57 -22.70 -0.81
C ALA A 338 5.62 -23.82 -1.87
N ARG A 339 5.13 -25.01 -1.52
CA ARG A 339 5.14 -26.16 -2.44
C ARG A 339 4.20 -25.92 -3.63
N GLY A 340 4.69 -26.25 -4.83
CA GLY A 340 3.91 -26.17 -6.07
C GLY A 340 3.71 -24.77 -6.64
N VAL A 341 4.39 -23.75 -6.11
CA VAL A 341 4.48 -22.42 -6.72
C VAL A 341 5.89 -22.23 -7.31
N PRO A 342 6.06 -22.29 -8.65
CA PRO A 342 7.38 -22.19 -9.27
C PRO A 342 8.08 -20.86 -8.94
N GLY A 343 9.32 -20.95 -8.47
CA GLY A 343 10.17 -19.78 -8.24
C GLY A 343 9.72 -18.84 -7.11
N VAL A 344 8.78 -19.25 -6.25
CA VAL A 344 8.36 -18.47 -5.09
C VAL A 344 9.52 -18.27 -4.11
N VAL A 345 9.65 -17.05 -3.60
CA VAL A 345 10.52 -16.72 -2.48
C VAL A 345 9.62 -16.30 -1.33
N CYS A 346 9.80 -16.95 -0.18
CA CYS A 346 9.13 -16.59 1.05
C CYS A 346 10.18 -16.11 2.05
N GLU A 347 9.84 -15.09 2.79
CA GLU A 347 10.72 -14.44 3.75
C GLU A 347 9.98 -14.16 5.05
N SER A 348 10.74 -14.01 6.12
CA SER A 348 10.26 -13.49 7.38
C SER A 348 11.05 -12.28 7.83
N TYR A 349 10.41 -11.39 8.58
CA TYR A 349 11.01 -10.18 9.11
C TYR A 349 10.30 -9.76 10.39
N LEU A 350 10.94 -8.85 11.14
CA LEU A 350 10.33 -8.25 12.31
C LEU A 350 9.56 -7.00 11.91
N THR A 351 8.25 -7.04 12.07
CA THR A 351 7.39 -5.84 12.07
C THR A 351 7.13 -5.39 13.50
N ARG A 352 6.47 -4.25 13.69
CA ARG A 352 5.93 -3.84 14.98
C ARG A 352 4.43 -3.68 14.87
N ALA A 353 3.70 -4.32 15.78
CA ALA A 353 2.27 -4.07 15.95
C ALA A 353 2.03 -3.66 17.40
N ASN A 354 1.42 -2.50 17.60
CA ASN A 354 1.21 -1.88 18.92
C ASN A 354 2.51 -1.64 19.70
N GLY A 355 3.62 -1.38 19.01
CA GLY A 355 4.94 -1.16 19.62
C GLY A 355 5.77 -2.42 19.85
N ASP A 356 5.15 -3.60 19.85
CA ASP A 356 5.83 -4.87 20.09
C ASP A 356 6.39 -5.48 18.80
N PRO A 357 7.62 -6.02 18.83
CA PRO A 357 8.18 -6.76 17.70
C PRO A 357 7.35 -8.01 17.44
N ARG A 358 6.94 -8.20 16.19
CA ARG A 358 6.23 -9.41 15.72
C ARG A 358 6.92 -9.94 14.49
N LYS A 359 7.15 -11.26 14.46
CA LYS A 359 7.61 -11.93 13.24
C LYS A 359 6.44 -11.98 12.25
N ALA A 360 6.68 -11.48 11.05
CA ALA A 360 5.76 -11.56 9.93
C ALA A 360 6.39 -12.34 8.78
N TYR A 361 5.55 -12.87 7.90
CA TYR A 361 5.91 -13.69 6.76
C TYR A 361 5.22 -13.13 5.52
N SER A 362 5.92 -13.09 4.40
CA SER A 362 5.32 -12.83 3.09
C SER A 362 6.05 -13.64 2.02
N CYS A 363 5.40 -13.81 0.88
CA CYS A 363 5.96 -14.47 -0.28
C CYS A 363 5.77 -13.62 -1.53
N ALA A 364 6.69 -13.75 -2.48
CA ALA A 364 6.59 -13.20 -3.81
C ALA A 364 6.89 -14.26 -4.88
N PHE A 365 6.37 -14.09 -6.09
CA PHE A 365 6.66 -14.95 -7.24
C PHE A 365 6.36 -14.22 -8.56
N VAL A 366 6.65 -14.88 -9.68
CA VAL A 366 6.32 -14.43 -11.03
C VAL A 366 5.46 -15.47 -11.72
N ALA A 367 4.40 -15.03 -12.40
CA ALA A 367 3.55 -15.88 -13.23
C ALA A 367 3.20 -15.12 -14.52
N GLY A 368 3.63 -15.64 -15.68
CA GLY A 368 3.52 -14.92 -16.94
C GLY A 368 4.20 -13.54 -16.85
N ARG A 369 3.48 -12.49 -17.24
CA ARG A 369 3.92 -11.07 -17.16
C ARG A 369 3.64 -10.38 -15.82
N TYR A 370 3.27 -11.13 -14.79
CA TYR A 370 2.85 -10.58 -13.50
C TYR A 370 3.89 -10.88 -12.41
N TYR A 371 4.31 -9.83 -11.71
CA TYR A 371 4.99 -9.93 -10.42
C TYR A 371 3.93 -9.88 -9.32
N VAL A 372 3.97 -10.82 -8.38
CA VAL A 372 2.99 -10.90 -7.30
C VAL A 372 3.70 -10.93 -5.96
N SER A 373 3.27 -10.10 -5.02
CA SER A 373 3.67 -10.17 -3.61
C SER A 373 2.43 -10.29 -2.72
N THR A 374 2.56 -11.08 -1.65
CA THR A 374 1.50 -11.33 -0.67
C THR A 374 1.67 -10.45 0.56
N ASP A 375 0.58 -10.22 1.27
CA ASP A 375 0.60 -9.45 2.52
C ASP A 375 1.41 -10.13 3.62
N ALA A 376 1.83 -9.30 4.58
CA ALA A 376 2.49 -9.76 5.79
C ALA A 376 1.49 -10.51 6.70
N VAL A 377 1.76 -11.79 6.99
CA VAL A 377 0.95 -12.62 7.89
C VAL A 377 1.77 -13.19 9.05
N SER A 378 1.11 -13.66 10.10
CA SER A 378 1.77 -14.06 11.35
C SER A 378 2.40 -15.46 11.33
N THR A 379 2.11 -16.27 10.31
CA THR A 379 2.64 -17.64 10.21
C THR A 379 3.09 -17.96 8.78
N LEU A 380 4.13 -18.79 8.67
CA LEU A 380 4.62 -19.26 7.38
C LEU A 380 3.56 -20.06 6.62
N VAL A 381 2.74 -20.84 7.32
CA VAL A 381 1.64 -21.62 6.71
C VAL A 381 0.64 -20.71 6.01
N GLN A 382 0.21 -19.62 6.66
CA GLN A 382 -0.68 -18.65 6.02
C GLN A 382 -0.03 -17.97 4.82
N ALA A 383 1.28 -17.66 4.87
CA ALA A 383 2.00 -17.05 3.75
C ALA A 383 2.07 -18.02 2.55
N HIS A 384 2.31 -19.30 2.81
CA HIS A 384 2.25 -20.34 1.78
C HIS A 384 0.86 -20.44 1.16
N GLN A 385 -0.19 -20.46 1.97
CA GLN A 385 -1.57 -20.51 1.49
C GLN A 385 -1.94 -19.29 0.63
N GLN A 386 -1.52 -18.08 1.03
CA GLN A 386 -1.70 -16.86 0.23
C GLN A 386 -0.95 -16.94 -1.11
N ALA A 387 0.31 -17.40 -1.10
CA ALA A 387 1.13 -17.51 -2.30
C ALA A 387 0.52 -18.51 -3.29
N THR A 388 0.12 -19.67 -2.79
CA THR A 388 -0.48 -20.75 -3.58
C THR A 388 -1.84 -20.36 -4.16
N ALA A 389 -2.68 -19.67 -3.39
CA ALA A 389 -3.96 -19.15 -3.87
C ALA A 389 -3.75 -18.06 -4.94
N SER A 390 -2.85 -17.11 -4.69
CA SER A 390 -2.48 -16.07 -5.66
C SER A 390 -1.93 -16.65 -6.95
N TYR A 391 -1.08 -17.69 -6.86
CA TYR A 391 -0.54 -18.36 -8.04
C TYR A 391 -1.65 -18.96 -8.91
N LEU A 392 -2.63 -19.62 -8.31
CA LEU A 392 -3.77 -20.18 -9.03
C LEU A 392 -4.64 -19.11 -9.72
N MET A 393 -4.77 -17.92 -9.13
CA MET A 393 -5.48 -16.81 -9.75
C MET A 393 -4.74 -16.23 -10.97
N VAL A 394 -3.40 -16.17 -10.92
CA VAL A 394 -2.60 -15.43 -11.92
C VAL A 394 -1.99 -16.32 -13.01
N LYS A 395 -1.76 -17.61 -12.77
CA LYS A 395 -1.00 -18.49 -13.69
C LYS A 395 -1.56 -18.57 -15.12
N ASP A 396 -2.88 -18.38 -15.28
CA ASP A 396 -3.58 -18.46 -16.57
C ASP A 396 -3.98 -17.06 -17.11
N ALA A 397 -3.57 -15.99 -16.43
CA ALA A 397 -3.82 -14.62 -16.87
C ALA A 397 -2.97 -14.26 -18.10
N LYS A 398 -3.55 -13.52 -19.04
CA LYS A 398 -2.92 -13.14 -20.32
C LYS A 398 -2.08 -11.86 -20.20
#